data_AF-A0A0G1KCD9-F1
#
_entry.id   AF-A0A0G1KCD9-F1
#
_cell.length_a   1.000
_cell.length_b   1.000
_cell.length_c   1.000
_cell.angle_alpha   90.00
_cell.angle_beta   90.00
_cell.angle_gamma   90.00
#
_symmetry.space_group_name_H-M   'P 1'
#
loop_
_entity.id
_entity.type
_entity.pdbx_description
1 polymer ?
#
loop_
_entity_poly.entity_id
_entity_poly.type
_entity_poly.pdbx_seq_one_letter_code
_entity_poly.pdbx_strand_id
1 'polypeptide(L)'
;MKTVISAIILAKDSETTIEKTLQSLTWCDELIVIDDDSSDGTVLLAKKAGATVYIHKSNDDFAAQRNWAMEKAKGEWILFVDSDEVVSSELASEISSVIPAAEPGSSQIKTWIPGQARNDNVINGYYVKRRDYLFGRWLKHGETSRVRLLRLAKKGSGKWIRPVHEVWNVRGETGYLSHPILHYPHP
;
A
#
# COMPACT_ATOMS: atom_id res chain seq x y z
N MET A 1 5.65 18.50 -10.16
CA MET A 1 5.40 18.29 -8.71
C MET A 1 5.82 16.86 -8.43
N LYS A 2 6.51 16.55 -7.32
CA LYS A 2 6.90 15.16 -7.00
C LYS A 2 5.64 14.29 -6.93
N THR A 3 5.65 13.12 -7.55
CA THR A 3 4.57 12.13 -7.38
C THR A 3 4.57 11.70 -5.92
N VAL A 4 3.47 11.95 -5.21
CA VAL A 4 3.34 11.71 -3.77
C VAL A 4 2.81 10.30 -3.56
N ILE A 5 3.51 9.50 -2.75
CA ILE A 5 3.07 8.17 -2.30
C ILE A 5 2.51 8.28 -0.89
N SER A 6 1.24 7.93 -0.71
CA SER A 6 0.64 7.76 0.61
C SER A 6 0.64 6.29 0.99
N ALA A 7 1.34 5.94 2.07
CA ALA A 7 1.21 4.65 2.70
C ALA A 7 0.03 4.67 3.68
N ILE A 8 -0.86 3.69 3.57
CA ILE A 8 -2.01 3.51 4.45
C ILE A 8 -1.84 2.19 5.19
N ILE A 9 -1.87 2.27 6.52
CA ILE A 9 -1.75 1.15 7.43
C ILE A 9 -3.06 0.98 8.19
N LEU A 10 -3.62 -0.23 8.21
CA LEU A 10 -4.71 -0.59 9.11
C LEU A 10 -4.10 -1.27 10.32
N ALA A 11 -4.53 -0.89 11.52
CA ALA A 11 -3.98 -1.40 12.77
C ALA A 11 -5.07 -1.65 13.81
N LYS A 12 -4.88 -2.70 14.61
CA LYS A 12 -5.65 -3.03 15.80
C LYS A 12 -4.73 -3.78 16.76
N ASP A 13 -4.52 -3.23 17.95
CA ASP A 13 -3.72 -3.84 19.02
C ASP A 13 -2.39 -4.45 18.50
N SER A 14 -1.63 -3.64 17.77
CA SER A 14 -0.43 -4.01 17.01
C SER A 14 0.86 -3.36 17.57
N GLU A 15 0.92 -3.05 18.87
CA GLU A 15 2.07 -2.32 19.45
C GLU A 15 3.42 -3.04 19.25
N THR A 16 3.42 -4.36 19.11
CA THR A 16 4.62 -5.19 18.94
C THR A 16 5.19 -5.17 17.53
N THR A 17 4.40 -4.75 16.53
CA THR A 17 4.77 -4.79 15.10
C THR A 17 4.81 -3.42 14.45
N ILE A 18 3.90 -2.52 14.84
CA ILE A 18 3.60 -1.29 14.11
C ILE A 18 4.83 -0.40 13.90
N GLU A 19 5.77 -0.38 14.84
CA GLU A 19 7.02 0.39 14.71
C GLU A 19 7.87 -0.09 13.52
N LYS A 20 8.03 -1.41 13.36
CA LYS A 20 8.81 -1.98 12.25
C LYS A 20 8.13 -1.70 10.91
N THR A 21 6.81 -1.82 10.86
CA THR A 21 6.00 -1.47 9.68
C THR A 21 6.23 -0.01 9.30
N LEU A 22 6.06 0.92 10.23
CA LEU A 22 6.20 2.36 9.96
C LEU A 22 7.64 2.75 9.58
N GLN A 23 8.64 2.16 10.24
CA GLN A 23 10.05 2.37 9.87
C GLN A 23 10.32 1.98 8.41
N SER A 24 9.73 0.88 7.94
CA SER A 24 9.86 0.38 6.56
C SER A 24 9.21 1.28 5.50
N LEU A 25 8.43 2.27 5.93
CA LEU A 25 7.64 3.16 5.07
C LEU A 25 8.14 4.60 5.08
N THR A 26 9.23 4.91 5.79
CA THR A 26 9.79 6.26 5.92
C THR A 26 10.21 6.93 4.58
N TRP A 27 10.29 6.17 3.50
CA TRP A 27 10.55 6.65 2.14
C TRP A 27 9.28 7.16 1.42
N CYS A 28 8.09 6.88 1.95
CA CYS A 28 6.82 7.41 1.45
C CYS A 28 6.65 8.88 1.89
N ASP A 29 5.93 9.67 1.08
CA ASP A 29 5.72 11.09 1.35
C ASP A 29 4.65 11.35 2.42
N GLU A 30 3.71 10.41 2.60
CA GLU A 30 2.64 10.51 3.59
C GLU A 30 2.42 9.14 4.26
N LEU A 31 2.36 9.14 5.60
CA LEU A 31 2.04 7.97 6.41
C LEU A 31 0.70 8.17 7.10
N ILE A 32 -0.25 7.27 6.84
CA ILE A 32 -1.60 7.29 7.43
C ILE A 32 -1.83 5.96 8.15
N VAL A 33 -2.21 6.04 9.42
CA VAL A 33 -2.67 4.88 10.20
C VAL A 33 -4.16 5.01 10.46
N ILE A 34 -4.90 3.97 10.13
CA ILE A 34 -6.31 3.79 10.44
C ILE A 34 -6.38 2.78 11.59
N ASP A 35 -6.64 3.30 12.78
CA ASP A 35 -6.69 2.51 14.00
C ASP A 35 -8.13 2.09 14.30
N ASP A 36 -8.35 0.78 14.47
CA ASP A 36 -9.65 0.17 14.78
C ASP A 36 -9.93 0.18 16.29
N ASP A 37 -9.68 1.32 16.95
CA ASP A 37 -9.91 1.56 18.38
C ASP A 37 -9.02 0.69 19.29
N SER A 38 -7.71 0.70 19.04
CA SER A 38 -6.73 -0.07 19.83
C SER A 38 -6.74 0.34 21.31
N SER A 39 -6.51 -0.64 22.16
CA SER A 39 -6.44 -0.51 23.62
C SER A 39 -5.00 -0.51 24.16
N ASP A 40 -4.04 -0.83 23.31
CA ASP A 40 -2.60 -0.91 23.61
C ASP A 40 -1.84 0.36 23.17
N GLY A 41 -0.50 0.28 23.11
CA GLY A 41 0.38 1.36 22.69
C GLY A 41 0.34 1.73 21.20
N THR A 42 -0.43 1.06 20.35
CA THR A 42 -0.40 1.21 18.88
C THR A 42 -0.50 2.66 18.42
N VAL A 43 -1.51 3.40 18.90
CA VAL A 43 -1.75 4.80 18.50
C VAL A 43 -0.59 5.71 18.91
N LEU A 44 -0.02 5.49 20.10
CA LEU A 44 1.10 6.27 20.60
C LEU A 44 2.34 6.07 19.73
N LEU A 45 2.66 4.81 19.41
CA LEU A 45 3.81 4.44 18.58
C LEU A 45 3.66 4.99 17.16
N ALA A 46 2.45 4.88 16.58
CA ALA A 46 2.15 5.44 15.27
C ALA A 46 2.39 6.96 15.19
N LYS A 47 1.90 7.71 16.18
CA LYS A 47 2.12 9.17 16.25
C LYS A 47 3.60 9.52 16.42
N LYS A 48 4.32 8.79 17.27
CA LYS A 48 5.77 9.00 17.47
C LYS A 48 6.58 8.78 16.19
N ALA A 49 6.16 7.84 15.36
CA ALA A 49 6.77 7.59 14.04
C ALA A 49 6.39 8.63 12.97
N GLY A 50 5.60 9.66 13.31
CA GLY A 50 5.22 10.74 12.39
C GLY A 50 4.00 10.43 11.51
N ALA A 51 3.28 9.34 11.77
CA ALA A 51 2.06 9.03 11.02
C ALA A 51 0.88 9.92 11.46
N THR A 52 0.02 10.27 10.50
CA THR A 52 -1.29 10.83 10.80
C THR A 52 -2.22 9.67 11.17
N VAL A 53 -2.76 9.69 12.39
CA VAL A 53 -3.61 8.60 12.91
C VAL A 53 -5.07 9.02 12.89
N TYR A 54 -5.93 8.17 12.32
CA TYR A 54 -7.38 8.28 12.37
C TYR A 54 -7.97 7.08 13.12
N ILE A 55 -8.86 7.34 14.08
CA ILE A 55 -9.65 6.29 14.72
C ILE A 55 -10.88 6.04 13.85
N HIS A 56 -11.01 4.83 13.29
CA HIS A 56 -12.17 4.45 12.49
C HIS A 56 -12.37 2.94 12.53
N LYS A 57 -13.51 2.52 13.10
CA LYS A 57 -13.80 1.09 13.26
C LYS A 57 -14.11 0.42 11.94
N SER A 58 -13.62 -0.81 11.75
CA SER A 58 -13.96 -1.62 10.57
C SER A 58 -15.42 -2.06 10.57
N ASN A 59 -15.99 -2.31 11.76
CA ASN A 59 -17.31 -2.91 11.95
C ASN A 59 -17.51 -4.17 11.07
N ASP A 60 -16.49 -5.03 11.03
CA ASP A 60 -16.44 -6.26 10.23
C ASP A 60 -16.47 -6.05 8.69
N ASP A 61 -16.24 -4.83 8.22
CA ASP A 61 -16.11 -4.49 6.79
C ASP A 61 -14.76 -3.81 6.51
N PHE A 62 -13.73 -4.64 6.29
CA PHE A 62 -12.38 -4.17 5.99
C PHE A 62 -12.32 -3.44 4.64
N ALA A 63 -13.16 -3.82 3.67
CA ALA A 63 -13.23 -3.11 2.39
C ALA A 63 -13.76 -1.68 2.57
N ALA A 64 -14.82 -1.50 3.36
CA ALA A 64 -15.35 -0.16 3.68
C ALA A 64 -14.30 0.69 4.41
N GLN A 65 -13.61 0.12 5.40
CA GLN A 65 -12.53 0.81 6.12
C GLN A 65 -11.39 1.24 5.18
N ARG A 66 -10.93 0.36 4.29
CA ARG A 66 -9.89 0.70 3.30
C ARG A 66 -10.37 1.74 2.30
N ASN A 67 -11.62 1.68 1.85
CA ASN A 67 -12.19 2.71 0.98
C ASN A 67 -12.24 4.08 1.67
N TRP A 68 -12.70 4.14 2.92
CA TRP A 68 -12.70 5.37 3.71
C TRP A 68 -11.29 5.91 3.94
N ALA A 69 -10.32 5.02 4.17
CA ALA A 69 -8.91 5.38 4.36
C ALA A 69 -8.32 6.05 3.11
N MET A 70 -8.62 5.55 1.91
CA MET A 70 -8.16 6.14 0.65
C MET A 70 -8.60 7.59 0.46
N GLU A 71 -9.73 7.99 1.05
CA GLU A 71 -10.21 9.38 0.99
C GLU A 71 -9.33 10.34 1.80
N LYS A 72 -8.59 9.83 2.80
CA LYS A 72 -7.70 10.63 3.66
C LYS A 72 -6.34 10.89 3.04
N ALA A 73 -5.92 10.03 2.12
CA ALA A 73 -4.64 10.13 1.45
C ALA A 73 -4.59 11.31 0.47
N LYS A 74 -3.43 11.97 0.37
CA LYS A 74 -3.19 13.07 -0.57
C LYS A 74 -2.35 12.62 -1.78
N GLY A 75 -1.70 11.47 -1.68
CA GLY A 75 -0.86 10.88 -2.70
C GLY A 75 -1.62 10.52 -3.98
N GLU A 76 -0.92 10.66 -5.10
CA GLU A 76 -1.40 10.13 -6.38
C GLU A 76 -1.38 8.61 -6.37
N TRP A 77 -0.40 8.03 -5.67
CA TRP A 77 -0.28 6.59 -5.47
C TRP A 77 -0.56 6.24 -4.01
N ILE A 78 -1.30 5.17 -3.83
CA ILE A 78 -1.68 4.62 -2.53
C ILE A 78 -1.02 3.26 -2.38
N LEU A 79 -0.26 3.09 -1.30
CA LEU A 79 0.35 1.84 -0.89
C LEU A 79 -0.34 1.35 0.39
N PHE A 80 -1.10 0.26 0.30
CA PHE A 80 -1.63 -0.40 1.50
C PHE A 80 -0.60 -1.36 2.07
N VAL A 81 -0.45 -1.33 3.40
CA VAL A 81 0.41 -2.24 4.17
C VAL A 81 -0.31 -2.59 5.46
N ASP A 82 -0.29 -3.85 5.89
CA ASP A 82 -0.90 -4.23 7.17
C ASP A 82 0.09 -3.97 8.33
N SER A 83 -0.42 -3.81 9.56
CA SER A 83 0.38 -3.42 10.73
C SER A 83 1.44 -4.44 11.17
N ASP A 84 1.47 -5.62 10.55
CA ASP A 84 2.42 -6.72 10.74
C ASP A 84 3.25 -7.03 9.47
N GLU A 85 3.20 -6.13 8.48
CA GLU A 85 3.96 -6.22 7.24
C GLU A 85 5.13 -5.21 7.22
N VAL A 86 6.23 -5.59 6.56
CA VAL A 86 7.44 -4.79 6.38
C VAL A 86 7.76 -4.71 4.89
N VAL A 87 7.87 -3.50 4.36
CA VAL A 87 8.34 -3.24 3.00
C VAL A 87 9.86 -3.31 3.00
N SER A 88 10.43 -4.29 2.30
CA SER A 88 11.89 -4.41 2.20
C SER A 88 12.49 -3.23 1.43
N SER A 89 13.78 -2.94 1.64
CA SER A 89 14.47 -1.86 0.92
C SER A 89 14.49 -2.09 -0.59
N GLU A 90 14.55 -3.35 -1.03
CA GLU A 90 14.48 -3.73 -2.44
C GLU A 90 13.08 -3.48 -3.02
N LEU A 91 12.01 -3.82 -2.28
CA LEU A 91 10.65 -3.51 -2.69
C LEU A 91 10.40 -2.00 -2.72
N ALA A 92 10.89 -1.24 -1.73
CA ALA A 92 10.80 0.22 -1.73
C ALA A 92 11.48 0.84 -2.95
N SER A 93 12.68 0.35 -3.28
CA SER A 93 13.43 0.78 -4.46
C SER A 93 12.71 0.41 -5.76
N GLU A 94 12.13 -0.79 -5.83
CA GLU A 94 11.35 -1.25 -6.98
C GLU A 94 10.10 -0.36 -7.19
N ILE A 95 9.32 -0.12 -6.13
CA ILE A 95 8.15 0.77 -6.18
C ILE A 95 8.55 2.18 -6.65
N SER A 96 9.63 2.72 -6.10
CA SER A 96 10.13 4.05 -6.48
C SER A 96 10.58 4.13 -7.94
N SER A 97 10.99 3.00 -8.55
CA SER A 97 11.42 2.95 -9.95
C SER A 97 10.27 2.78 -10.95
N VAL A 98 9.16 2.14 -10.56
CA VAL A 98 7.99 1.96 -11.43
C VAL A 98 6.99 3.12 -11.37
N ILE A 99 7.04 3.93 -10.32
CA ILE A 99 6.21 5.13 -10.20
C ILE A 99 6.93 6.29 -10.90
N PRO A 100 6.43 6.80 -12.03
CA PRO A 100 7.08 7.90 -12.72
C PRO A 100 7.05 9.14 -11.84
N ALA A 101 8.19 9.83 -11.73
CA ALA A 101 8.23 11.17 -11.16
C ALA A 101 7.41 12.10 -12.06
N ALA A 102 6.41 12.79 -11.51
CA ALA A 102 5.64 13.76 -12.25
C ALA A 102 6.55 14.92 -12.66
N GLU A 103 6.83 15.02 -13.97
CA GLU A 103 7.65 16.10 -14.50
C GLU A 103 7.07 17.46 -14.14
N PRO A 104 7.82 18.35 -13.48
CA PRO A 104 7.38 19.73 -13.27
C PRO A 104 7.22 20.41 -14.65
N GLY A 105 5.99 20.80 -15.00
CA GLY A 105 5.72 21.58 -16.21
C GLY A 105 5.01 20.84 -17.35
N SER A 106 4.63 19.57 -17.19
CA SER A 106 3.84 18.85 -18.20
C SER A 106 2.34 19.23 -18.17
N SER A 107 2.03 20.53 -18.27
CA SER A 107 0.87 20.96 -19.06
C SER A 107 1.22 20.83 -20.54
N GLN A 108 1.58 19.62 -20.98
CA GLN A 108 1.48 19.31 -22.39
C GLN A 108 0.09 18.74 -22.59
N ILE A 109 -0.81 19.59 -23.08
CA ILE A 109 -1.84 19.09 -23.99
C ILE A 109 -1.05 18.39 -25.09
N LYS A 110 -0.89 17.07 -24.98
CA LYS A 110 -0.38 16.25 -26.09
C LYS A 110 -1.46 16.30 -27.15
N THR A 111 -1.37 17.28 -28.05
CA THR A 111 -2.18 17.31 -29.25
C THR A 111 -1.93 15.99 -29.97
N TRP A 112 -2.98 15.19 -30.10
CA TRP A 112 -2.89 13.90 -30.76
C TRP A 112 -2.37 14.09 -32.19
N ILE A 113 -1.27 13.42 -32.53
CA ILE A 113 -0.73 13.32 -33.89
C ILE A 113 -1.18 11.98 -34.47
N PRO A 114 -1.94 11.95 -35.59
CA PRO A 114 -2.31 10.71 -36.25
C PRO A 114 -1.06 9.91 -36.65
N GLY A 115 -0.97 8.64 -36.24
CA GLY A 115 0.12 7.72 -36.63
C GLY A 115 1.22 7.53 -35.57
N GLN A 116 1.24 8.28 -34.48
CA GLN A 116 2.15 8.00 -33.36
C GLN A 116 1.53 6.93 -32.46
N ALA A 117 2.25 5.83 -32.24
CA ALA A 117 1.86 4.79 -31.31
C ALA A 117 1.64 5.41 -29.93
N ARG A 118 0.39 5.40 -29.53
CA ARG A 118 -0.08 5.83 -28.24
C ARG A 118 0.45 4.81 -27.23
N ASN A 119 1.50 5.17 -26.48
CA ASN A 119 2.07 4.28 -25.45
C ASN A 119 1.14 4.34 -24.23
N ASP A 120 -0.03 3.71 -24.37
CA ASP A 120 -1.23 3.91 -23.55
C ASP A 120 -1.39 2.88 -22.43
N ASN A 121 -0.40 2.01 -22.25
CA ASN A 121 -0.41 1.05 -21.14
C ASN A 121 0.00 1.75 -19.84
N VAL A 122 -0.88 2.65 -19.39
CA VAL A 122 -0.78 3.29 -18.09
C VAL A 122 -1.17 2.24 -17.05
N ILE A 123 -0.17 1.63 -16.44
CA ILE A 123 -0.38 0.72 -15.31
C ILE A 123 -1.01 1.52 -14.16
N ASN A 124 -2.15 1.04 -13.67
CA ASN A 124 -2.92 1.68 -12.61
C ASN A 124 -2.72 1.04 -11.25
N GLY A 125 -2.13 -0.16 -11.19
CA GLY A 125 -1.81 -0.82 -9.94
C GLY A 125 -0.81 -1.96 -10.10
N TYR A 126 -0.22 -2.38 -8.97
CA TYR A 126 0.79 -3.42 -8.94
C TYR A 126 0.49 -4.46 -7.86
N TYR A 127 0.61 -5.72 -8.27
CA TYR A 127 0.58 -6.86 -7.38
C TYR A 127 1.95 -7.05 -6.72
N VAL A 128 1.96 -7.07 -5.40
CA VAL A 128 3.13 -7.31 -4.57
C VAL A 128 3.09 -8.76 -4.07
N LYS A 129 4.21 -9.48 -4.21
CA LYS A 129 4.34 -10.82 -3.64
C LYS A 129 4.39 -10.71 -2.12
N ARG A 130 3.66 -11.55 -1.39
CA ARG A 130 3.82 -11.65 0.07
C ARG A 130 4.77 -12.81 0.42
N ARG A 131 5.59 -12.62 1.44
CA ARG A 131 6.44 -13.68 2.00
C ARG A 131 6.22 -13.77 3.50
N ASP A 132 5.62 -14.88 3.93
CA ASP A 132 5.24 -15.09 5.32
C ASP A 132 6.38 -15.68 6.17
N TYR A 133 6.54 -15.15 7.38
CA TYR A 133 7.42 -15.65 8.42
C TYR A 133 6.59 -16.34 9.50
N LEU A 134 6.76 -17.65 9.67
CA LEU A 134 6.05 -18.46 10.67
C LEU A 134 7.02 -19.34 11.44
N PHE A 135 6.84 -19.44 12.76
CA PHE A 135 7.61 -20.34 13.63
C PHE A 135 9.14 -20.22 13.45
N GLY A 136 9.63 -18.98 13.33
CA GLY A 136 11.06 -18.70 13.18
C GLY A 136 11.63 -18.98 11.79
N ARG A 137 10.79 -19.20 10.77
CA ARG A 137 11.24 -19.57 9.41
C ARG A 137 10.41 -18.90 8.32
N TRP A 138 11.08 -18.58 7.22
CA TRP A 138 10.42 -18.15 5.99
C TRP A 138 9.75 -19.33 5.29
N LEU A 139 8.46 -19.19 4.97
CA LEU A 139 7.79 -20.15 4.10
C LEU A 139 8.32 -20.01 2.67
N LYS A 140 8.76 -21.12 2.09
CA LYS A 140 9.29 -21.20 0.71
C LYS A 140 8.34 -21.90 -0.26
N HIS A 141 7.40 -22.69 0.26
CA HIS A 141 6.51 -23.56 -0.49
C HIS A 141 5.09 -23.49 0.08
N GLY A 142 4.12 -24.08 -0.62
CA GLY A 142 2.71 -24.04 -0.26
C GLY A 142 1.96 -22.85 -0.88
N GLU A 143 0.66 -22.78 -0.63
CA GLU A 143 -0.23 -21.78 -1.24
C GLU A 143 0.20 -20.34 -0.93
N THR A 144 0.62 -20.09 0.32
CA THR A 144 1.11 -18.78 0.80
C THR A 144 2.33 -18.28 0.02
N SER A 145 3.23 -19.18 -0.40
CA SER A 145 4.46 -18.81 -1.15
C SER A 145 4.22 -18.20 -2.54
N ARG A 146 3.00 -18.35 -3.07
CA ARG A 146 2.57 -17.85 -4.39
C ARG A 146 1.64 -16.65 -4.29
N VAL A 147 1.27 -16.22 -3.08
CA VAL A 147 0.32 -15.14 -2.86
C VAL A 147 0.89 -13.83 -3.38
N ARG A 148 0.08 -13.17 -4.20
CA ARG A 148 0.31 -11.81 -4.70
C ARG A 148 -0.94 -11.00 -4.43
N LEU A 149 -0.77 -9.86 -3.77
CA LEU A 149 -1.85 -8.97 -3.36
C LEU A 149 -1.71 -7.64 -4.08
N LEU A 150 -2.80 -7.07 -4.54
CA LEU A 150 -2.78 -5.71 -5.10
C LEU A 150 -2.62 -4.73 -3.94
N ARG A 151 -1.41 -4.22 -3.73
CA ARG A 151 -1.06 -3.33 -2.60
C ARG A 151 -0.78 -1.90 -3.01
N LEU A 152 -0.40 -1.67 -4.28
CA LEU A 152 -0.06 -0.36 -4.80
C LEU A 152 -1.01 -0.01 -5.96
N ALA A 153 -1.66 1.14 -5.91
CA ALA A 153 -2.46 1.62 -7.04
C ALA A 153 -2.62 3.14 -7.06
N LYS A 154 -2.96 3.68 -8.22
CA LYS A 154 -3.32 5.10 -8.37
C LYS A 154 -4.60 5.40 -7.60
N LYS A 155 -4.61 6.50 -6.85
CA LYS A 155 -5.79 6.98 -6.15
C LYS A 155 -6.95 7.15 -7.14
N GLY A 156 -8.12 6.61 -6.79
CA GLY A 156 -9.33 6.68 -7.63
C GLY A 156 -9.39 5.66 -8.78
N SER A 157 -8.34 4.88 -9.03
CA SER A 157 -8.35 3.84 -10.07
C SER A 157 -9.26 2.65 -9.73
N GLY A 158 -9.48 2.38 -8.43
CA GLY A 158 -10.23 1.23 -7.97
C GLY A 158 -10.89 1.41 -6.60
N LYS A 159 -11.63 0.37 -6.18
CA LYS A 159 -12.26 0.28 -4.86
C LYS A 159 -12.03 -1.10 -4.26
N TRP A 160 -11.91 -1.16 -2.94
CA TRP A 160 -11.94 -2.43 -2.22
C TRP A 160 -13.36 -2.99 -2.24
N ILE A 161 -13.49 -4.28 -2.52
CA ILE A 161 -14.74 -5.02 -2.55
C ILE A 161 -14.63 -6.26 -1.67
N ARG A 162 -15.79 -6.74 -1.19
CA ARG A 162 -15.98 -7.85 -0.23
C ARG A 162 -15.61 -7.44 1.21
N PRO A 163 -16.50 -7.64 2.20
CA PRO A 163 -16.21 -7.24 3.59
C PRO A 163 -15.01 -7.95 4.21
N VAL A 164 -14.78 -9.22 3.84
CA VAL A 164 -13.69 -10.08 4.30
C VAL A 164 -12.98 -10.71 3.11
N HIS A 165 -11.65 -10.91 3.24
CA HIS A 165 -10.76 -11.31 2.14
C HIS A 165 -10.93 -10.34 0.96
N GLU A 166 -10.87 -9.07 1.31
CA GLU A 166 -11.11 -7.94 0.45
C GLU A 166 -10.16 -7.95 -0.74
N VAL A 167 -10.67 -7.53 -1.89
CA VAL A 167 -9.89 -7.42 -3.11
C VAL A 167 -9.97 -5.98 -3.59
N TRP A 168 -8.83 -5.39 -3.91
CA TRP A 168 -8.81 -4.09 -4.52
C TRP A 168 -9.09 -4.22 -6.03
N ASN A 169 -10.32 -3.88 -6.42
CA ASN A 169 -10.75 -3.92 -7.81
C ASN A 169 -10.29 -2.65 -8.53
N VAL A 170 -9.09 -2.69 -9.13
CA VAL A 170 -8.50 -1.59 -9.90
C VAL A 170 -8.87 -1.70 -11.37
N ARG A 171 -9.26 -0.57 -11.96
CA ARG A 171 -9.60 -0.45 -13.38
C ARG A 171 -8.35 -0.25 -14.23
N GLY A 172 -8.34 -0.82 -15.43
CA GLY A 172 -7.22 -0.71 -16.36
C GLY A 172 -6.16 -1.78 -16.13
N GLU A 173 -4.95 -1.53 -16.62
CA GLU A 173 -3.87 -2.52 -16.57
C GLU A 173 -3.17 -2.55 -15.21
N THR A 174 -2.76 -3.74 -14.79
CA THR A 174 -2.02 -3.97 -13.55
C THR A 174 -0.70 -4.68 -13.84
N GLY A 175 0.36 -4.28 -13.14
CA GLY A 175 1.67 -4.91 -13.19
C GLY A 175 1.96 -5.82 -12.00
N TYR A 176 3.17 -6.39 -11.99
CA TYR A 176 3.66 -7.24 -10.91
C TYR A 176 5.02 -6.73 -10.44
N LEU A 177 5.20 -6.64 -9.12
CA LEU A 177 6.50 -6.39 -8.51
C LEU A 177 7.17 -7.72 -8.15
N SER A 178 8.50 -7.71 -8.18
CA SER A 178 9.34 -8.89 -8.03
C SER A 178 9.73 -9.13 -6.59
N HIS A 179 10.02 -8.05 -5.85
CA HIS A 179 10.42 -8.12 -4.45
C HIS A 179 9.22 -8.29 -3.53
N PRO A 180 9.34 -9.10 -2.48
CA PRO A 180 8.22 -9.39 -1.60
C PRO A 180 8.03 -8.31 -0.54
N ILE A 181 6.79 -8.12 -0.12
CA ILE A 181 6.48 -7.60 1.21
C ILE A 181 6.64 -8.73 2.22
N LEU A 182 7.27 -8.43 3.35
CA LEU A 182 7.55 -9.41 4.40
C LEU A 182 6.40 -9.36 5.42
N HIS A 183 5.81 -10.50 5.75
CA HIS A 183 4.63 -10.57 6.61
C HIS A 183 4.93 -11.38 7.87
N TYR A 184 4.63 -10.80 9.04
CA TYR A 184 4.94 -11.35 10.37
C TYR A 184 3.65 -11.54 11.18
N PRO A 185 2.76 -12.48 10.80
CA PRO A 185 1.42 -12.61 11.40
C PRO A 185 1.42 -13.08 12.87
N HIS A 186 2.53 -13.65 13.34
CA HIS A 186 2.70 -14.13 14.73
C HIS A 186 4.07 -13.65 15.25
N PRO A 187 4.20 -12.36 15.56
CA PRO A 187 5.45 -11.74 15.99
C PRO A 187 5.81 -12.05 17.45
#